data_AF-A0A4Y9ZJX6-F1
#
_entry.id   AF-A0A4Y9ZJX6-F1
#
_cell.length_a   1.000
_cell.length_b   1.000
_cell.length_c   1.000
_cell.angle_alpha   90.00
_cell.angle_beta   90.00
_cell.angle_gamma   90.00
#
_symmetry.space_group_name_H-M   'P 1'
#
loop_
_entity.id
_entity.type
_entity.pdbx_description
1 polymer ?
#
loop_
_entity_poly.entity_id
_entity_poly.type
_entity_poly.pdbx_seq_one_letter_code
_entity_poly.pdbx_strand_id
1 'polypeptide(L)'
;MSRYSRATVEYYQGIFQHFGSRGSVLTVVPFNQGSKQDVEPLVDYIYATLGMDLDYILPFAAVPENGREIDGLDDKSELAHRIMLVNLLRLLGAVKSKKASRHFVTHPTQSKVSLETLFQRWNSESWGEYLCLAGAVIGWTRGTGLMDATNTVAQDVESHGVRTFSAKEMAFNILGLMHPLLFSITPKITTRICVNINKKSKLQHAIARDNSADFKVINGVEAECVLQTLESAETIEDLAKLRDVVDLEKVCAITGFAELGPWGSSLDAKTNEPVDNKDVRGKYKKDILAHAGVRLIEPELFRGYDTKHKVFHHDQEIELTHDLGPLEVSDAEAEAEKFKE
;
A
#
# COMPACT_ATOMS: atom_id res chain seq x y z
N MET A 1 5.48 6.19 5.94
CA MET A 1 6.34 6.54 4.79
C MET A 1 6.01 5.59 3.65
N SER A 2 5.91 6.09 2.42
CA SER A 2 5.62 5.30 1.22
C SER A 2 6.67 4.20 1.03
N ARG A 3 6.24 2.97 0.75
CA ARG A 3 7.13 1.79 0.67
C ARG A 3 7.22 1.32 -0.77
N TYR A 4 8.24 1.77 -1.49
CA TYR A 4 8.60 1.18 -2.77
C TYR A 4 9.46 -0.05 -2.53
N SER A 5 8.94 -1.22 -2.88
CA SER A 5 9.60 -2.51 -2.67
C SER A 5 9.15 -3.49 -3.75
N ARG A 6 9.92 -4.56 -3.97
CA ARG A 6 9.52 -5.62 -4.91
C ARG A 6 8.13 -6.18 -4.60
N ALA A 7 7.82 -6.41 -3.32
CA ALA A 7 6.51 -6.88 -2.89
C ALA A 7 5.39 -5.88 -3.26
N THR A 8 5.64 -4.58 -3.11
CA THR A 8 4.68 -3.53 -3.52
C THR A 8 4.47 -3.54 -5.03
N VAL A 9 5.54 -3.70 -5.81
CA VAL A 9 5.47 -3.73 -7.28
C VAL A 9 4.72 -4.99 -7.75
N GLU A 10 5.04 -6.15 -7.19
CA GLU A 10 4.34 -7.42 -7.48
C GLU A 10 2.86 -7.35 -7.11
N TYR A 11 2.52 -6.69 -6.01
CA TYR A 11 1.13 -6.44 -5.62
C TYR A 11 0.37 -5.64 -6.69
N TYR A 12 0.91 -4.51 -7.15
CA TYR A 12 0.27 -3.71 -8.20
C TYR A 12 0.28 -4.40 -9.57
N GLN A 13 1.32 -5.15 -9.88
CA GLN A 13 1.39 -5.98 -11.08
C GLN A 13 0.27 -7.03 -11.07
N GLY A 14 0.05 -7.71 -9.93
CA GLY A 14 -1.04 -8.68 -9.76
C GLY A 14 -2.41 -8.03 -9.97
N ILE A 15 -2.64 -6.83 -9.41
CA ILE A 15 -3.88 -6.07 -9.65
C ILE A 15 -4.07 -5.79 -11.13
N PHE A 16 -3.04 -5.28 -11.82
CA PHE A 16 -3.15 -4.94 -13.23
C PHE A 16 -3.39 -6.16 -14.12
N GLN A 17 -2.79 -7.31 -13.79
CA GLN A 17 -3.03 -8.56 -14.51
C GLN A 17 -4.49 -9.05 -14.39
N HIS A 18 -5.14 -8.81 -13.24
CA HIS A 18 -6.52 -9.25 -13.03
C HIS A 18 -7.57 -8.25 -13.53
N PHE A 19 -7.30 -6.94 -13.43
CA PHE A 19 -8.29 -5.88 -13.70
C PHE A 19 -7.97 -4.99 -14.90
N GLY A 20 -6.80 -5.15 -15.52
CA GLY A 20 -6.38 -4.34 -16.67
C GLY A 20 -7.27 -4.58 -17.89
N SER A 21 -7.99 -3.55 -18.32
CA SER A 21 -8.76 -3.57 -19.56
C SER A 21 -7.89 -3.19 -20.76
N ARG A 22 -8.38 -3.47 -21.98
CA ARG A 22 -7.72 -3.03 -23.22
C ARG A 22 -7.52 -1.51 -23.21
N GLY A 23 -6.28 -1.06 -23.42
CA GLY A 23 -5.91 0.36 -23.42
C GLY A 23 -5.63 0.95 -22.03
N SER A 24 -5.81 0.20 -20.95
CA SER A 24 -5.36 0.62 -19.61
C SER A 24 -3.85 0.46 -19.46
N VAL A 25 -3.23 1.33 -18.68
CA VAL A 25 -1.80 1.28 -18.33
C VAL A 25 -1.66 1.66 -16.86
N LEU A 26 -0.84 0.92 -16.11
CA LEU A 26 -0.53 1.22 -14.71
C LEU A 26 0.96 1.53 -14.56
N THR A 27 1.28 2.76 -14.16
CA THR A 27 2.64 3.21 -13.85
C THR A 27 2.78 3.40 -12.34
N VAL A 28 3.64 2.60 -11.70
CA VAL A 28 3.92 2.69 -10.26
C VAL A 28 5.23 3.44 -10.06
N VAL A 29 5.21 4.51 -9.27
CA VAL A 29 6.39 5.35 -9.01
C VAL A 29 6.67 5.47 -7.51
N PRO A 30 7.94 5.52 -7.09
CA PRO A 30 8.30 5.91 -5.73
C PRO A 30 7.97 7.40 -5.53
N PHE A 31 7.24 7.73 -4.46
CA PHE A 31 6.82 9.11 -4.21
C PHE A 31 6.65 9.37 -2.70
N ASN A 32 7.25 10.44 -2.18
CA ASN A 32 7.02 10.92 -0.83
C ASN A 32 6.24 12.25 -0.82
N GLN A 33 4.94 12.18 -0.56
CA GLN A 33 4.09 13.38 -0.46
C GLN A 33 4.49 14.34 0.67
N GLY A 34 5.35 13.93 1.63
CA GLY A 34 5.89 14.84 2.66
C GLY A 34 7.01 15.75 2.14
N SER A 35 7.66 15.38 1.04
CA SER A 35 8.74 16.13 0.42
C SER A 35 8.20 17.10 -0.62
N LYS A 36 8.58 18.38 -0.53
CA LYS A 36 8.29 19.37 -1.60
C LYS A 36 9.06 19.02 -2.87
N GLN A 37 10.30 18.55 -2.71
CA GLN A 37 11.20 18.18 -3.79
C GLN A 37 10.75 16.92 -4.52
N ASP A 38 9.78 16.17 -3.99
CA ASP A 38 9.20 15.02 -4.70
C ASP A 38 7.92 15.43 -5.45
N VAL A 39 7.12 16.34 -4.86
CA VAL A 39 5.84 16.77 -5.44
C VAL A 39 6.03 17.47 -6.79
N GLU A 40 6.97 18.41 -6.89
CA GLU A 40 7.21 19.15 -8.13
C GLU A 40 7.76 18.24 -9.24
N PRO A 41 8.83 17.45 -9.02
CA PRO A 41 9.34 16.53 -10.03
C PRO A 41 8.38 15.40 -10.42
N LEU A 42 7.50 14.95 -9.52
CA LEU A 42 6.45 13.99 -9.89
C LEU A 42 5.53 14.57 -10.96
N VAL A 43 5.06 15.80 -10.76
CA VAL A 43 4.20 16.47 -11.74
C VAL A 43 4.99 16.74 -13.03
N ASP A 44 6.26 17.12 -12.93
CA ASP A 44 7.12 17.30 -14.10
C ASP A 44 7.29 16.00 -14.88
N TYR A 45 7.53 14.88 -14.22
CA TYR A 45 7.65 13.56 -14.85
C TYR A 45 6.37 13.16 -15.60
N ILE A 46 5.20 13.40 -15.00
CA ILE A 46 3.90 13.09 -15.63
C ILE A 46 3.71 13.89 -16.92
N TYR A 47 3.92 15.20 -16.87
CA TYR A 47 3.67 16.05 -18.03
C TYR A 47 4.81 16.01 -19.05
N ALA A 48 6.07 15.95 -18.64
CA ALA A 48 7.24 16.02 -19.52
C ALA A 48 7.68 14.65 -20.05
N THR A 49 7.77 13.64 -19.19
CA THR A 49 8.29 12.32 -19.58
C THR A 49 7.18 11.39 -20.06
N LEU A 50 6.08 11.30 -19.32
CA LEU A 50 4.94 10.48 -19.74
C LEU A 50 4.08 11.17 -20.81
N GLY A 51 4.18 12.50 -20.93
CA GLY A 51 3.41 13.28 -21.91
C GLY A 51 1.89 13.25 -21.64
N MET A 52 1.49 12.94 -20.41
CA MET A 52 0.08 12.75 -20.05
C MET A 52 -0.51 14.05 -19.50
N ASP A 53 -1.77 14.31 -19.84
CA ASP A 53 -2.60 15.30 -19.15
C ASP A 53 -3.45 14.60 -18.09
N LEU A 54 -3.54 15.18 -16.88
CA LEU A 54 -4.26 14.56 -15.77
C LEU A 54 -5.74 14.95 -15.78
N ASP A 55 -6.62 13.96 -15.78
CA ASP A 55 -8.06 14.16 -15.61
C ASP A 55 -8.52 14.10 -14.16
N TYR A 56 -7.92 13.19 -13.35
CA TYR A 56 -8.33 12.96 -11.97
C TYR A 56 -7.12 12.90 -11.02
N ILE A 57 -7.28 13.48 -9.84
CA ILE A 57 -6.34 13.41 -8.72
C ILE A 57 -7.10 12.87 -7.49
N LEU A 58 -6.62 11.76 -6.95
CA LEU A 58 -7.14 11.14 -5.72
C LEU A 58 -6.04 11.18 -4.63
N PRO A 59 -5.90 12.30 -3.90
CA PRO A 59 -4.78 12.49 -2.98
C PRO A 59 -5.09 11.90 -1.59
N PHE A 60 -5.18 10.56 -1.50
CA PHE A 60 -5.47 9.83 -0.26
C PHE A 60 -4.23 9.52 0.59
N ALA A 61 -3.10 10.22 0.38
CA ALA A 61 -1.93 10.03 1.23
C ALA A 61 -2.19 10.64 2.62
N ALA A 62 -2.05 9.81 3.64
CA ALA A 62 -2.24 10.19 5.03
C ALA A 62 -1.23 9.47 5.94
N VAL A 63 -1.04 9.99 7.15
CA VAL A 63 -0.24 9.37 8.20
C VAL A 63 -1.12 9.25 9.44
N PRO A 64 -1.18 8.08 10.11
CA PRO A 64 -1.96 7.91 11.33
C PRO A 64 -1.34 8.67 12.51
N GLU A 65 -2.15 9.49 13.18
CA GLU A 65 -1.77 10.36 14.31
C GLU A 65 -2.42 9.94 15.65
N ASN A 66 -3.06 8.78 15.72
CA ASN A 66 -3.83 8.32 16.88
C ASN A 66 -3.08 8.48 18.22
N GLY A 67 -3.82 8.89 19.25
CA GLY A 67 -3.34 9.00 20.63
C GLY A 67 -2.55 10.26 20.95
N ARG A 68 -2.64 11.31 20.11
CA ARG A 68 -2.06 12.62 20.38
C ARG A 68 -3.16 13.61 20.72
N GLU A 69 -3.06 14.21 21.90
CA GLU A 69 -3.90 15.32 22.32
C GLU A 69 -3.32 16.65 21.83
N ILE A 70 -4.07 17.74 22.00
CA ILE A 70 -3.68 19.08 21.50
C ILE A 70 -2.40 19.62 22.14
N ASP A 71 -2.06 19.15 23.33
CA ASP A 71 -0.83 19.47 24.06
C ASP A 71 0.39 18.66 23.59
N GLY A 72 0.16 17.53 22.92
CA GLY A 72 1.17 16.56 22.48
C GLY A 72 1.46 16.59 20.98
N LEU A 73 1.40 17.77 20.34
CA LEU A 73 1.78 17.92 18.93
C LEU A 73 3.29 17.74 18.78
N ASP A 74 3.68 16.66 18.10
CA ASP A 74 5.06 16.26 17.83
C ASP A 74 5.44 16.48 16.35
N ASP A 75 6.72 16.29 16.01
CA ASP A 75 7.24 16.39 14.64
C ASP A 75 6.46 15.52 13.63
N LYS A 76 5.93 14.38 14.10
CA LYS A 76 5.12 13.48 13.28
C LYS A 76 3.79 14.13 12.92
N SER A 77 3.19 14.87 13.83
CA SER A 77 1.94 15.60 13.60
C SER A 77 2.14 16.72 12.57
N GLU A 78 3.24 17.46 12.71
CA GLU A 78 3.61 18.48 11.71
C GLU A 78 3.84 17.87 10.33
N LEU A 79 4.53 16.74 10.26
CA LEU A 79 4.76 16.01 9.02
C LEU A 79 3.44 15.53 8.38
N ALA A 80 2.52 15.00 9.18
CA ALA A 80 1.24 14.51 8.69
C ALA A 80 0.37 15.66 8.17
N HIS A 81 0.26 16.77 8.89
CA HIS A 81 -0.39 17.99 8.39
C HIS A 81 0.27 18.53 7.11
N ARG A 82 1.60 18.47 7.03
CA ARG A 82 2.33 18.83 5.81
C ARG A 82 1.96 17.92 4.63
N ILE A 83 1.81 16.63 4.84
CA ILE A 83 1.40 15.66 3.81
C ILE A 83 -0.05 15.90 3.38
N MET A 84 -0.98 15.98 4.34
CA MET A 84 -2.43 15.99 4.10
C MET A 84 -2.96 17.33 3.59
N LEU A 85 -2.32 18.45 3.94
CA LEU A 85 -2.78 19.79 3.57
C LEU A 85 -1.76 20.54 2.72
N VAL A 86 -0.60 20.86 3.26
CA VAL A 86 0.34 21.81 2.63
C VAL A 86 0.85 21.28 1.29
N ASN A 87 1.32 20.04 1.26
CA ASN A 87 1.85 19.45 0.04
C ASN A 87 0.76 19.00 -0.94
N LEU A 88 -0.46 18.72 -0.46
CA LEU A 88 -1.61 18.54 -1.34
C LEU A 88 -1.89 19.82 -2.13
N LEU A 89 -1.89 20.98 -1.46
CA LEU A 89 -2.02 22.28 -2.13
C LEU A 89 -0.89 22.54 -3.13
N ARG A 90 0.35 22.19 -2.78
CA ARG A 90 1.49 22.31 -3.69
C ARG A 90 1.35 21.41 -4.91
N LEU A 91 0.85 20.19 -4.73
CA LEU A 91 0.60 19.26 -5.83
C LEU A 91 -0.45 19.80 -6.80
N LEU A 92 -1.57 20.32 -6.28
CA LEU A 92 -2.59 20.99 -7.10
C LEU A 92 -2.03 22.22 -7.82
N GLY A 93 -1.26 23.05 -7.10
CA GLY A 93 -0.60 24.22 -7.68
C GLY A 93 0.38 23.87 -8.80
N ALA A 94 1.17 22.80 -8.64
CA ALA A 94 2.11 22.33 -9.65
C ALA A 94 1.38 21.86 -10.92
N VAL A 95 0.29 21.09 -10.76
CA VAL A 95 -0.55 20.65 -11.90
C VAL A 95 -1.14 21.85 -12.63
N LYS A 96 -1.69 22.83 -11.90
CA LYS A 96 -2.21 24.07 -12.50
C LYS A 96 -1.14 24.80 -13.31
N SER A 97 0.07 24.94 -12.77
CA SER A 97 1.17 25.62 -13.47
C SER A 97 1.54 24.91 -14.77
N LYS A 98 1.58 23.57 -14.79
CA LYS A 98 1.85 22.80 -16.02
C LYS A 98 0.73 22.94 -17.04
N LYS A 99 -0.54 22.86 -16.62
CA LYS A 99 -1.68 23.08 -17.52
C LYS A 99 -1.68 24.48 -18.12
N ALA A 100 -1.43 25.50 -17.29
CA ALA A 100 -1.35 26.89 -17.73
C ALA A 100 -0.22 27.10 -18.74
N SER A 101 0.98 26.53 -18.50
CA SER A 101 2.12 26.66 -19.43
C SER A 101 1.90 25.99 -20.80
N ARG A 102 0.98 25.02 -20.88
CA ARG A 102 0.65 24.27 -22.10
C ARG A 102 -0.67 24.67 -22.73
N HIS A 103 -1.33 25.70 -22.17
CA HIS A 103 -2.63 26.19 -22.60
C HIS A 103 -3.75 25.14 -22.59
N PHE A 104 -3.71 24.20 -21.64
CA PHE A 104 -4.81 23.25 -21.41
C PHE A 104 -5.92 23.90 -20.57
N VAL A 105 -6.78 24.69 -21.23
CA VAL A 105 -7.87 25.45 -20.57
C VAL A 105 -9.20 24.70 -20.59
N THR A 106 -9.44 23.83 -21.56
CA THR A 106 -10.74 23.14 -21.77
C THR A 106 -10.86 21.79 -21.07
N HIS A 107 -9.83 21.36 -20.34
CA HIS A 107 -9.78 20.07 -19.65
C HIS A 107 -9.36 20.27 -18.19
N PRO A 108 -10.29 20.61 -17.26
CA PRO A 108 -9.95 20.79 -15.86
C PRO A 108 -9.68 19.44 -15.16
N THR A 109 -8.57 19.33 -14.41
CA THR A 109 -8.31 18.15 -13.58
C THR A 109 -9.21 18.14 -12.35
N GLN A 110 -9.91 17.05 -12.09
CA GLN A 110 -10.73 16.89 -10.89
C GLN A 110 -9.92 16.38 -9.71
N SER A 111 -9.90 17.13 -8.61
CA SER A 111 -9.33 16.66 -7.34
C SER A 111 -10.45 16.27 -6.38
N LYS A 112 -10.40 15.04 -5.84
CA LYS A 112 -11.37 14.55 -4.84
C LYS A 112 -10.84 14.75 -3.43
N VAL A 113 -11.21 15.85 -2.77
CA VAL A 113 -10.61 16.28 -1.50
C VAL A 113 -11.67 16.83 -0.54
N SER A 114 -11.66 16.37 0.71
CA SER A 114 -12.59 16.82 1.76
C SER A 114 -12.10 18.05 2.53
N LEU A 115 -11.57 19.08 1.84
CA LEU A 115 -11.12 20.31 2.46
C LEU A 115 -12.06 21.46 2.10
N GLU A 116 -12.93 21.83 3.03
CA GLU A 116 -13.97 22.85 2.81
C GLU A 116 -13.38 24.22 2.40
N THR A 117 -12.20 24.55 2.92
CA THR A 117 -11.49 25.80 2.61
C THR A 117 -11.10 25.91 1.13
N LEU A 118 -10.94 24.79 0.42
CA LEU A 118 -10.61 24.79 -1.00
C LEU A 118 -11.78 25.26 -1.88
N PHE A 119 -13.04 25.05 -1.48
CA PHE A 119 -14.19 25.50 -2.26
C PHE A 119 -14.32 27.02 -2.31
N GLN A 120 -13.99 27.70 -1.20
CA GLN A 120 -13.92 29.16 -1.16
C GLN A 120 -12.83 29.67 -2.10
N ARG A 121 -11.62 29.08 -2.00
CA ARG A 121 -10.46 29.44 -2.83
C ARG A 121 -10.69 29.21 -4.31
N TRP A 122 -11.36 28.12 -4.68
CA TRP A 122 -11.70 27.81 -6.07
C TRP A 122 -12.57 28.90 -6.72
N ASN A 123 -13.47 29.53 -5.95
CA ASN A 123 -14.29 30.64 -6.44
C ASN A 123 -13.56 31.99 -6.43
N SER A 124 -12.61 32.19 -5.52
CA SER A 124 -11.92 33.48 -5.36
C SER A 124 -10.62 33.61 -6.17
N GLU A 125 -10.02 32.50 -6.62
CA GLU A 125 -8.71 32.47 -7.27
C GLU A 125 -8.79 32.00 -8.73
N SER A 126 -7.76 32.34 -9.53
CA SER A 126 -7.72 32.13 -10.99
C SER A 126 -7.29 30.73 -11.44
N TRP A 127 -7.61 29.69 -10.67
CA TRP A 127 -7.27 28.30 -11.02
C TRP A 127 -8.50 27.42 -11.29
N GLY A 128 -9.70 27.97 -11.21
CA GLY A 128 -10.94 27.22 -11.44
C GLY A 128 -11.12 26.69 -12.87
N GLU A 129 -10.42 27.26 -13.85
CA GLU A 129 -10.41 26.78 -15.25
C GLU A 129 -9.56 25.51 -15.41
N TYR A 130 -8.51 25.34 -14.59
CA TYR A 130 -7.54 24.25 -14.74
C TYR A 130 -7.81 23.09 -13.80
N LEU A 131 -8.45 23.35 -12.66
CA LEU A 131 -8.77 22.34 -11.66
C LEU A 131 -10.24 22.47 -11.25
N CYS A 132 -10.91 21.34 -11.11
CA CYS A 132 -12.23 21.24 -10.50
C CYS A 132 -12.12 20.48 -9.17
N LEU A 133 -12.88 20.92 -8.17
CA LEU A 133 -12.93 20.23 -6.88
C LEU A 133 -14.23 19.47 -6.73
N ALA A 134 -14.12 18.21 -6.30
CA ALA A 134 -15.25 17.46 -5.82
C ALA A 134 -14.96 16.98 -4.39
N GLY A 135 -15.64 17.58 -3.43
CA GLY A 135 -15.53 17.18 -2.04
C GLY A 135 -16.18 15.83 -1.82
N ALA A 136 -15.37 14.86 -1.40
CA ALA A 136 -15.84 13.54 -0.98
C ALA A 136 -15.68 13.44 0.54
N VAL A 137 -16.78 13.60 1.28
CA VAL A 137 -16.79 13.35 2.73
C VAL A 137 -16.92 11.84 2.93
N ILE A 138 -15.81 11.20 3.23
CA ILE A 138 -15.74 9.73 3.38
C ILE A 138 -16.32 9.35 4.74
N GLY A 139 -17.38 8.54 4.72
CA GLY A 139 -18.00 7.99 5.92
C GLY A 139 -17.23 6.81 6.52
N TRP A 140 -17.80 6.19 7.56
CA TRP A 140 -17.18 5.06 8.24
C TRP A 140 -16.93 3.88 7.30
N THR A 141 -15.65 3.56 7.07
CA THR A 141 -15.24 2.52 6.12
C THR A 141 -14.49 1.40 6.83
N ARG A 142 -15.12 0.23 6.93
CA ARG A 142 -14.59 -0.99 7.56
C ARG A 142 -13.42 -1.57 6.75
N GLY A 143 -12.46 -2.16 7.47
CA GLY A 143 -11.34 -2.90 6.88
C GLY A 143 -10.27 -2.02 6.22
N THR A 144 -10.24 -0.73 6.56
CA THR A 144 -9.10 0.13 6.23
C THR A 144 -8.12 0.09 7.41
N GLY A 145 -6.81 0.04 7.12
CA GLY A 145 -5.77 0.02 8.16
C GLY A 145 -5.80 1.20 9.14
N LEU A 146 -6.56 2.27 8.83
CA LEU A 146 -6.81 3.41 9.69
C LEU A 146 -7.95 3.17 10.70
N MET A 147 -8.97 2.38 10.33
CA MET A 147 -10.19 2.16 11.11
C MET A 147 -10.31 0.71 11.64
N ASP A 148 -9.26 -0.11 11.53
CA ASP A 148 -9.36 -1.53 11.90
C ASP A 148 -9.76 -1.76 13.36
N ALA A 149 -9.30 -0.91 14.27
CA ALA A 149 -9.66 -0.98 15.69
C ALA A 149 -11.15 -0.72 15.96
N THR A 150 -11.82 0.03 15.06
CA THR A 150 -13.24 0.37 15.23
C THR A 150 -14.16 -0.59 14.46
N ASN A 151 -13.61 -1.60 13.78
CA ASN A 151 -14.42 -2.61 13.09
C ASN A 151 -15.31 -3.41 14.06
N THR A 152 -14.85 -3.68 15.28
CA THR A 152 -15.62 -4.45 16.29
C THR A 152 -16.91 -3.75 16.68
N VAL A 153 -16.88 -2.44 16.83
CA VAL A 153 -18.05 -1.61 17.18
C VAL A 153 -18.91 -1.25 15.97
N ALA A 154 -18.45 -1.54 14.75
CA ALA A 154 -19.18 -1.15 13.54
C ALA A 154 -20.57 -1.81 13.47
N GLN A 155 -20.69 -3.08 13.88
CA GLN A 155 -21.97 -3.80 13.88
C GLN A 155 -22.97 -3.17 14.87
N ASP A 156 -22.49 -2.81 16.07
CA ASP A 156 -23.33 -2.16 17.08
C ASP A 156 -23.73 -0.75 16.63
N VAL A 157 -22.85 -0.02 15.96
CA VAL A 157 -23.19 1.29 15.39
C VAL A 157 -24.26 1.15 14.29
N GLU A 158 -24.25 0.06 13.52
CA GLU A 158 -25.28 -0.23 12.54
C GLU A 158 -26.64 -0.55 13.15
N SER A 159 -26.68 -1.20 14.32
CA SER A 159 -27.94 -1.47 15.03
C SER A 159 -28.64 -0.18 15.47
N HIS A 160 -27.89 0.92 15.62
CA HIS A 160 -28.42 2.25 15.94
C HIS A 160 -28.86 3.05 14.70
N GLY A 161 -28.97 2.40 13.53
CA GLY A 161 -29.47 3.01 12.30
C GLY A 161 -28.43 3.83 11.52
N VAL A 162 -27.14 3.73 11.88
CA VAL A 162 -26.04 4.27 11.07
C VAL A 162 -25.66 3.23 10.01
N ARG A 163 -25.18 3.66 8.84
CA ARG A 163 -24.66 2.74 7.82
C ARG A 163 -23.15 2.85 7.75
N THR A 164 -22.46 1.72 7.89
CA THR A 164 -21.03 1.65 7.56
C THR A 164 -20.83 1.08 6.16
N PHE A 165 -19.65 1.30 5.61
CA PHE A 165 -19.32 0.85 4.26
C PHE A 165 -18.11 -0.08 4.29
N SER A 166 -18.10 -1.09 3.43
CA SER A 166 -16.88 -1.81 3.09
C SER A 166 -15.98 -0.94 2.21
N ALA A 167 -14.69 -1.27 2.16
CA ALA A 167 -13.74 -0.61 1.25
C ALA A 167 -14.21 -0.66 -0.22
N LYS A 168 -14.86 -1.76 -0.65
CA LYS A 168 -15.40 -1.91 -2.01
C LYS A 168 -16.58 -0.98 -2.27
N GLU A 169 -17.52 -0.88 -1.33
CA GLU A 169 -18.66 0.04 -1.45
C GLU A 169 -18.21 1.51 -1.45
N MET A 170 -17.26 1.87 -0.58
CA MET A 170 -16.72 3.23 -0.57
C MET A 170 -15.96 3.56 -1.86
N ALA A 171 -15.17 2.61 -2.38
CA ALA A 171 -14.53 2.77 -3.68
C ALA A 171 -15.56 2.98 -4.80
N PHE A 172 -16.66 2.22 -4.79
CA PHE A 172 -17.78 2.40 -5.73
C PHE A 172 -18.41 3.79 -5.61
N ASN A 173 -18.63 4.29 -4.40
CA ASN A 173 -19.17 5.64 -4.18
C ASN A 173 -18.22 6.73 -4.69
N ILE A 174 -16.91 6.59 -4.48
CA ILE A 174 -15.89 7.52 -4.98
C ILE A 174 -15.82 7.48 -6.52
N LEU A 175 -15.86 6.28 -7.12
CA LEU A 175 -15.95 6.12 -8.57
C LEU A 175 -17.23 6.74 -9.15
N GLY A 176 -18.34 6.69 -8.41
CA GLY A 176 -19.57 7.39 -8.75
C GLY A 176 -19.33 8.89 -8.98
N LEU A 177 -18.50 9.54 -8.17
CA LEU A 177 -18.12 10.95 -8.34
C LEU A 177 -17.31 11.23 -9.61
N MET A 178 -16.75 10.20 -10.26
CA MET A 178 -16.02 10.31 -11.53
C MET A 178 -16.94 10.10 -12.73
N HIS A 179 -18.22 9.80 -12.53
CA HIS A 179 -19.17 9.62 -13.62
C HIS A 179 -19.38 10.94 -14.41
N PRO A 180 -19.41 10.91 -15.76
CA PRO A 180 -19.49 12.11 -16.59
C PRO A 180 -20.67 13.05 -16.28
N LEU A 181 -21.78 12.50 -15.80
CA LEU A 181 -22.94 13.31 -15.38
C LEU A 181 -22.61 14.23 -14.20
N LEU A 182 -21.81 13.76 -13.25
CA LEU A 182 -21.40 14.61 -12.14
C LEU A 182 -20.34 15.62 -12.56
N PHE A 183 -19.51 15.28 -13.54
CA PHE A 183 -18.49 16.17 -14.11
C PHE A 183 -19.09 17.50 -14.61
N SER A 184 -20.22 17.48 -15.33
CA SER A 184 -20.86 18.70 -15.85
C SER A 184 -21.59 19.51 -14.78
N ILE A 185 -21.92 18.90 -13.64
CA ILE A 185 -22.78 19.45 -12.59
C ILE A 185 -21.97 20.06 -11.42
N THR A 186 -20.72 19.61 -11.26
CA THR A 186 -19.85 19.93 -10.12
C THR A 186 -19.70 21.42 -9.74
N PRO A 187 -19.61 22.41 -10.65
CA PRO A 187 -19.31 23.79 -10.23
C PRO A 187 -20.48 24.52 -9.54
N LYS A 188 -21.74 24.11 -9.75
CA LYS A 188 -22.94 24.84 -9.25
C LYS A 188 -23.67 24.15 -8.10
N ILE A 189 -23.52 22.83 -7.95
CA ILE A 189 -24.36 22.03 -7.05
C ILE A 189 -23.71 21.74 -5.69
N THR A 190 -22.39 21.53 -5.64
CA THR A 190 -21.68 21.13 -4.40
C THR A 190 -21.83 22.18 -3.28
N THR A 191 -21.69 23.47 -3.57
CA THR A 191 -21.84 24.53 -2.55
C THR A 191 -23.26 24.60 -2.01
N ARG A 192 -24.25 24.51 -2.89
CA ARG A 192 -25.68 24.64 -2.53
C ARG A 192 -26.17 23.42 -1.76
N ILE A 193 -25.71 22.23 -2.14
CA ILE A 193 -26.04 20.97 -1.48
C ILE A 193 -25.30 20.83 -0.14
N CYS A 194 -24.01 21.15 -0.02
CA CYS A 194 -23.29 21.06 1.26
C CYS A 194 -23.91 21.94 2.35
N VAL A 195 -24.35 23.16 2.00
CA VAL A 195 -25.06 24.05 2.94
C VAL A 195 -26.41 23.44 3.37
N ASN A 196 -27.15 22.85 2.45
CA ASN A 196 -28.44 22.22 2.75
C ASN A 196 -28.29 20.90 3.54
N ILE A 197 -27.26 20.10 3.24
CA ILE A 197 -26.94 18.86 3.98
C ILE A 197 -26.48 19.19 5.39
N ASN A 198 -25.62 20.19 5.60
CA ASN A 198 -25.19 20.59 6.94
C ASN A 198 -26.36 21.10 7.79
N LYS A 199 -27.34 21.78 7.18
CA LYS A 199 -28.59 22.16 7.88
C LYS A 199 -29.45 20.94 8.23
N LYS A 200 -29.63 20.02 7.28
CA LYS A 200 -30.47 18.82 7.47
C LYS A 200 -29.85 17.81 8.45
N SER A 201 -28.52 17.63 8.42
CA SER A 201 -27.78 16.78 9.36
C SER A 201 -27.85 17.32 10.78
N LYS A 202 -27.66 18.64 10.99
CA LYS A 202 -27.84 19.26 12.32
C LYS A 202 -29.26 19.06 12.86
N LEU A 203 -30.27 19.13 11.99
CA LEU A 203 -31.67 18.88 12.34
C LEU A 203 -31.89 17.41 12.74
N GLN A 204 -31.38 16.46 11.95
CA GLN A 204 -31.53 15.03 12.24
C GLN A 204 -30.76 14.60 13.50
N HIS A 205 -29.57 15.16 13.75
CA HIS A 205 -28.83 14.92 14.99
C HIS A 205 -29.55 15.50 16.22
N ALA A 206 -30.23 16.64 16.08
CA ALA A 206 -31.05 17.19 17.16
C ALA A 206 -32.26 16.28 17.44
N ILE A 207 -32.98 15.86 16.39
CA ILE A 207 -34.14 14.97 16.51
C ILE A 207 -33.75 13.60 17.08
N ALA A 208 -32.63 13.02 16.65
CA ALA A 208 -32.15 11.73 17.15
C ALA A 208 -31.74 11.80 18.64
N ARG A 209 -31.18 12.93 19.09
CA ARG A 209 -30.88 13.18 20.51
C ARG A 209 -32.14 13.36 21.34
N ASP A 210 -33.14 14.05 20.80
CA ASP A 210 -34.43 14.25 21.47
C ASP A 210 -35.18 12.92 21.61
N ASN A 211 -35.26 12.17 20.52
CA ASN A 211 -35.91 10.86 20.50
C ASN A 211 -35.22 9.84 21.41
N SER A 212 -33.88 9.88 21.54
CA SER A 212 -33.17 8.98 22.44
C SER A 212 -33.33 9.38 23.92
N ALA A 213 -33.44 10.68 24.21
CA ALA A 213 -33.80 11.16 25.54
C ALA A 213 -35.23 10.76 25.91
N ASP A 214 -36.19 10.94 25.00
CA ASP A 214 -37.60 10.58 25.21
C ASP A 214 -37.78 9.06 25.37
N PHE A 215 -37.13 8.26 24.52
CA PHE A 215 -37.19 6.81 24.60
C PHE A 215 -36.67 6.28 25.94
N LYS A 216 -35.58 6.88 26.46
CA LYS A 216 -35.00 6.55 27.77
C LYS A 216 -35.92 6.94 28.94
N VAL A 217 -36.67 8.04 28.81
CA VAL A 217 -37.65 8.48 29.81
C VAL A 217 -38.88 7.59 29.84
N ILE A 218 -39.36 7.15 28.67
CA ILE A 218 -40.60 6.36 28.55
C ILE A 218 -40.37 4.89 28.92
N ASN A 219 -39.27 4.29 28.48
CA ASN A 219 -39.06 2.83 28.58
C ASN A 219 -38.09 2.40 29.70
N GLY A 220 -37.41 3.34 30.36
CA GLY A 220 -36.42 3.04 31.40
C GLY A 220 -35.14 2.40 30.86
N VAL A 221 -34.12 2.27 31.72
CA VAL A 221 -32.73 1.92 31.34
C VAL A 221 -32.55 0.42 31.05
N GLU A 222 -33.54 -0.42 31.37
CA GLU A 222 -33.44 -1.89 31.30
C GLU A 222 -33.99 -2.50 29.99
N ALA A 223 -34.44 -1.67 29.03
CA ALA A 223 -35.03 -2.13 27.78
C ALA A 223 -34.02 -2.45 26.65
N GLU A 224 -32.71 -2.36 26.92
CA GLU A 224 -31.64 -2.62 25.95
C GLU A 224 -30.88 -3.93 26.26
N CYS A 225 -31.56 -5.07 26.24
CA CYS A 225 -30.86 -6.34 26.13
C CYS A 225 -31.81 -7.43 25.61
N VAL A 226 -31.45 -8.13 24.53
CA VAL A 226 -31.67 -9.58 24.33
C VAL A 226 -31.06 -10.05 22.98
N LEU A 227 -29.94 -10.78 23.16
CA LEU A 227 -29.46 -12.05 22.58
C LEU A 227 -29.41 -12.38 21.07
N GLN A 228 -28.20 -12.82 20.68
CA GLN A 228 -27.81 -13.71 19.58
C GLN A 228 -28.41 -15.13 19.66
N THR A 229 -28.48 -15.83 18.51
CA THR A 229 -28.10 -17.26 18.31
C THR A 229 -28.13 -17.56 16.79
N LEU A 230 -26.99 -17.90 16.16
CA LEU A 230 -26.32 -19.20 15.96
C LEU A 230 -26.88 -20.04 14.80
N GLU A 231 -25.99 -20.29 13.83
CA GLU A 231 -26.13 -21.08 12.62
C GLU A 231 -26.28 -22.58 12.93
N SER A 232 -26.99 -23.31 12.08
CA SER A 232 -27.01 -24.78 12.08
C SER A 232 -26.41 -25.30 10.77
N ALA A 233 -25.48 -26.25 10.92
CA ALA A 233 -24.78 -26.93 9.85
C ALA A 233 -25.55 -28.20 9.46
N GLU A 234 -26.11 -28.23 8.25
CA GLU A 234 -26.59 -29.45 7.60
C GLU A 234 -25.80 -29.65 6.31
N THR A 235 -24.71 -30.42 6.41
CA THR A 235 -24.06 -31.04 5.25
C THR A 235 -23.54 -32.37 5.75
N ILE A 236 -24.27 -33.45 5.45
CA ILE A 236 -23.84 -34.86 5.22
C ILE A 236 -25.12 -35.73 5.00
N GLU A 237 -26.10 -35.26 4.23
CA GLU A 237 -27.14 -36.15 3.65
C GLU A 237 -26.96 -36.37 2.14
N ASP A 238 -26.16 -35.52 1.47
CA ASP A 238 -26.02 -35.54 0.01
C ASP A 238 -25.10 -36.64 -0.57
N LEU A 239 -24.40 -37.40 0.29
CA LEU A 239 -23.48 -38.47 -0.15
C LEU A 239 -24.09 -39.88 -0.08
N ALA A 240 -25.34 -40.02 0.37
CA ALA A 240 -26.05 -41.31 0.35
C ALA A 240 -26.29 -41.85 -1.07
N LYS A 241 -26.24 -40.97 -2.09
CA LYS A 241 -26.47 -41.29 -3.50
C LYS A 241 -25.27 -41.95 -4.20
N LEU A 242 -24.10 -42.01 -3.55
CA LEU A 242 -22.87 -42.57 -4.14
C LEU A 242 -22.62 -44.04 -3.77
N ARG A 243 -23.51 -44.64 -2.98
CA ARG A 243 -23.47 -46.06 -2.67
C ARG A 243 -23.81 -46.85 -3.94
N ASP A 244 -22.87 -47.70 -4.36
CA ASP A 244 -22.98 -48.62 -5.50
C ASP A 244 -22.97 -48.00 -6.91
N VAL A 245 -22.63 -46.72 -7.05
CA VAL A 245 -22.50 -46.04 -8.38
C VAL A 245 -21.06 -46.09 -8.92
N VAL A 246 -20.08 -46.40 -8.05
CA VAL A 246 -18.65 -46.31 -8.39
C VAL A 246 -18.02 -47.71 -8.47
N ASP A 247 -17.50 -48.03 -9.66
CA ASP A 247 -16.76 -49.25 -9.95
C ASP A 247 -15.34 -49.17 -9.37
N LEU A 248 -15.11 -49.86 -8.26
CA LEU A 248 -13.86 -49.82 -7.48
C LEU A 248 -12.66 -50.46 -8.21
N GLU A 249 -12.87 -51.21 -9.29
CA GLU A 249 -11.77 -51.74 -10.10
C GLU A 249 -11.14 -50.67 -11.02
N LYS A 250 -11.87 -49.58 -11.32
CA LYS A 250 -11.39 -48.44 -12.10
C LYS A 250 -11.09 -47.20 -11.26
N VAL A 251 -11.17 -47.33 -9.94
CA VAL A 251 -10.80 -46.27 -8.99
C VAL A 251 -9.35 -46.46 -8.58
N CYS A 252 -8.50 -45.51 -8.95
CA CYS A 252 -7.11 -45.50 -8.50
C CYS A 252 -7.05 -44.94 -7.08
N ALA A 253 -6.72 -45.79 -6.11
CA ALA A 253 -6.44 -45.38 -4.73
C ALA A 253 -4.92 -45.26 -4.54
N ILE A 254 -4.47 -44.16 -3.95
CA ILE A 254 -3.06 -43.99 -3.59
C ILE A 254 -2.80 -44.85 -2.35
N THR A 255 -2.25 -46.05 -2.54
CA THR A 255 -2.01 -47.04 -1.47
C THR A 255 -0.68 -46.84 -0.73
N GLY A 256 0.09 -45.82 -1.11
CA GLY A 256 1.32 -45.43 -0.45
C GLY A 256 1.64 -43.98 -0.76
N PHE A 257 1.71 -43.17 0.29
CA PHE A 257 2.18 -41.80 0.26
C PHE A 257 3.32 -41.70 1.27
N ALA A 258 4.50 -41.26 0.84
CA ALA A 258 5.58 -40.92 1.74
C ALA A 258 5.60 -39.40 1.90
N GLU A 259 5.35 -38.94 3.12
CA GLU A 259 5.56 -37.56 3.52
C GLU A 259 6.80 -37.50 4.39
N LEU A 260 7.64 -36.48 4.18
CA LEU A 260 8.55 -36.03 5.23
C LEU A 260 7.70 -35.32 6.30
N GLY A 261 7.07 -36.12 7.17
CA GLY A 261 6.25 -35.65 8.27
C GLY A 261 7.07 -35.20 9.49
N PRO A 262 6.42 -34.65 10.53
CA PRO A 262 7.07 -33.96 11.65
C PRO A 262 8.00 -34.78 12.56
N TRP A 263 8.14 -36.08 12.32
CA TRP A 263 8.69 -37.06 13.26
C TRP A 263 10.13 -37.50 12.92
N GLY A 264 10.84 -36.74 12.09
CA GLY A 264 12.30 -36.83 12.03
C GLY A 264 12.88 -35.95 13.13
N SER A 265 13.78 -36.48 13.97
CA SER A 265 14.52 -35.66 14.93
C SER A 265 15.54 -34.79 14.18
N SER A 266 15.10 -33.63 13.67
CA SER A 266 16.00 -32.61 13.13
C SER A 266 16.76 -31.96 14.27
N LEU A 267 18.09 -31.89 14.13
CA LEU A 267 18.97 -31.14 15.01
C LEU A 267 19.45 -29.90 14.25
N ASP A 268 19.55 -28.76 14.93
CA ASP A 268 20.21 -27.59 14.36
C ASP A 268 21.71 -27.88 14.21
N ALA A 269 22.25 -27.72 13.00
CA ALA A 269 23.65 -27.98 12.72
C ALA A 269 24.63 -27.08 13.51
N LYS A 270 24.20 -25.90 13.98
CA LYS A 270 25.05 -24.97 14.73
C LYS A 270 25.01 -25.23 16.23
N THR A 271 23.83 -25.47 16.80
CA THR A 271 23.63 -25.60 18.26
C THR A 271 23.50 -27.04 18.73
N ASN A 272 23.31 -28.00 17.82
CA ASN A 272 22.96 -29.40 18.10
C ASN A 272 21.69 -29.56 18.94
N GLU A 273 20.82 -28.55 18.97
CA GLU A 273 19.54 -28.63 19.68
C GLU A 273 18.47 -29.29 18.80
N PRO A 274 17.57 -30.10 19.39
CA PRO A 274 16.42 -30.65 18.67
C PRO A 274 15.48 -29.54 18.23
N VAL A 275 15.07 -29.60 16.96
CA VAL A 275 14.13 -28.69 16.35
C VAL A 275 12.96 -29.48 15.80
N ASP A 276 11.77 -29.18 16.31
CA ASP A 276 10.54 -29.74 15.78
C ASP A 276 10.29 -29.22 14.36
N ASN A 277 9.78 -30.09 13.48
CA ASN A 277 9.47 -29.73 12.09
C ASN A 277 8.48 -28.56 11.95
N LYS A 278 7.58 -28.36 12.93
CA LYS A 278 6.67 -27.20 12.98
C LYS A 278 7.44 -25.87 13.08
N ASP A 279 8.60 -25.88 13.73
CA ASP A 279 9.41 -24.69 14.03
C ASP A 279 10.46 -24.41 12.94
N VAL A 280 10.76 -25.39 12.07
CA VAL A 280 11.73 -25.27 10.97
C VAL A 280 11.40 -24.07 10.08
N ARG A 281 10.12 -23.90 9.69
CA ARG A 281 9.69 -22.76 8.87
C ARG A 281 9.80 -21.43 9.62
N GLY A 282 9.55 -21.41 10.93
CA GLY A 282 9.66 -20.19 11.74
C GLY A 282 11.11 -19.74 11.90
N LYS A 283 12.00 -20.69 12.21
CA LYS A 283 13.43 -20.46 12.49
C LYS A 283 14.23 -20.17 11.22
N TYR A 284 14.18 -21.04 10.22
CA TYR A 284 15.14 -21.01 9.10
C TYR A 284 14.65 -20.31 7.84
N LYS A 285 13.34 -20.04 7.69
CA LYS A 285 12.80 -19.46 6.46
C LYS A 285 13.45 -18.12 6.08
N LYS A 286 13.73 -17.26 7.05
CA LYS A 286 14.35 -15.95 6.78
C LYS A 286 15.76 -16.13 6.21
N ASP A 287 16.56 -17.00 6.82
CA ASP A 287 17.95 -17.25 6.41
C ASP A 287 18.02 -17.98 5.07
N ILE A 288 17.17 -18.98 4.85
CA ILE A 288 17.08 -19.69 3.57
C ILE A 288 16.72 -18.72 2.45
N LEU A 289 15.75 -17.84 2.65
CA LEU A 289 15.35 -16.86 1.63
C LEU A 289 16.42 -15.78 1.40
N ALA A 290 17.24 -15.45 2.40
CA ALA A 290 18.33 -14.50 2.27
C ALA A 290 19.53 -15.08 1.49
N HIS A 291 19.82 -16.37 1.69
CA HIS A 291 21.00 -17.06 1.15
C HIS A 291 20.69 -18.05 0.01
N ALA A 292 19.52 -17.94 -0.63
CA ALA A 292 19.15 -18.77 -1.78
C ALA A 292 18.61 -17.92 -2.94
N GLY A 293 18.72 -18.44 -4.17
CA GLY A 293 18.30 -17.74 -5.38
C GLY A 293 19.26 -16.62 -5.81
N VAL A 294 18.75 -15.70 -6.64
CA VAL A 294 19.53 -14.57 -7.16
C VAL A 294 19.70 -13.51 -6.07
N ARG A 295 20.95 -13.28 -5.68
CA ARG A 295 21.33 -12.34 -4.61
C ARG A 295 22.71 -11.74 -4.88
N LEU A 296 23.14 -10.83 -4.01
CA LEU A 296 24.51 -10.30 -4.05
C LEU A 296 25.52 -11.42 -3.83
N ILE A 297 26.66 -11.30 -4.48
CA ILE A 297 27.73 -12.30 -4.38
C ILE A 297 28.29 -12.29 -2.96
N GLU A 298 28.29 -13.46 -2.33
CA GLU A 298 28.89 -13.70 -1.01
C GLU A 298 30.34 -14.18 -1.22
N PRO A 299 31.37 -13.41 -0.83
CA PRO A 299 32.77 -13.73 -1.13
C PRO A 299 33.22 -15.11 -0.61
N GLU A 300 32.63 -15.56 0.50
CA GLU A 300 32.90 -16.88 1.12
C GLU A 300 32.60 -18.05 0.17
N LEU A 301 31.60 -17.91 -0.71
CA LEU A 301 31.23 -18.94 -1.70
C LEU A 301 32.14 -18.93 -2.93
N PHE A 302 32.91 -17.85 -3.13
CA PHE A 302 33.69 -17.60 -4.35
C PHE A 302 35.16 -17.28 -4.07
N ARG A 303 35.78 -17.97 -3.09
CA ARG A 303 37.21 -17.84 -2.75
C ARG A 303 37.66 -16.39 -2.48
N GLY A 304 36.81 -15.59 -1.82
CA GLY A 304 37.09 -14.19 -1.51
C GLY A 304 36.80 -13.21 -2.65
N TYR A 305 36.13 -13.62 -3.72
CA TYR A 305 35.79 -12.74 -4.83
C TYR A 305 34.82 -11.62 -4.42
N ASP A 306 35.29 -10.37 -4.47
CA ASP A 306 34.48 -9.17 -4.26
C ASP A 306 34.30 -8.39 -5.57
N THR A 307 33.05 -8.19 -5.97
CA THR A 307 32.68 -7.39 -7.15
C THR A 307 33.08 -5.92 -7.07
N LYS A 308 33.21 -5.35 -5.87
CA LYS A 308 33.62 -3.95 -5.69
C LYS A 308 35.13 -3.77 -5.79
N HIS A 309 35.89 -4.81 -5.46
CA HIS A 309 37.35 -4.83 -5.50
C HIS A 309 37.80 -5.98 -6.40
N LYS A 310 37.50 -5.86 -7.69
CA LYS A 310 37.95 -6.84 -8.67
C LYS A 310 39.46 -6.70 -8.86
N VAL A 311 40.22 -7.61 -8.26
CA VAL A 311 41.68 -7.71 -8.46
C VAL A 311 41.92 -8.15 -9.90
N PHE A 312 42.38 -7.22 -10.73
CA PHE A 312 42.88 -7.54 -12.05
C PHE A 312 44.36 -7.91 -11.89
N HIS A 313 44.67 -9.21 -11.91
CA HIS A 313 46.01 -9.68 -12.27
C HIS A 313 46.14 -9.65 -13.80
N HIS A 314 45.83 -8.52 -14.41
CA HIS A 314 46.30 -8.25 -15.76
C HIS A 314 47.58 -7.49 -15.58
N ASP A 315 48.68 -8.12 -16.00
CA ASP A 315 49.85 -7.58 -16.70
C ASP A 315 49.78 -6.08 -17.00
N GLN A 316 49.67 -5.25 -15.96
CA GLN A 316 49.96 -3.84 -16.05
C GLN A 316 51.48 -3.83 -16.04
N GLU A 317 52.06 -4.03 -17.22
CA GLU A 317 53.48 -3.92 -17.44
C GLU A 317 53.86 -2.47 -17.12
N ILE A 318 54.46 -2.30 -15.96
CA ILE A 318 55.02 -1.03 -15.52
C ILE A 318 56.51 -1.14 -15.78
N GLU A 319 57.00 -0.34 -16.73
CA GLU A 319 58.43 -0.21 -16.96
C GLU A 319 59.09 0.43 -15.74
N LEU A 320 60.01 -0.30 -15.11
CA LEU A 320 60.75 0.20 -13.96
C LEU A 320 61.73 1.28 -14.42
N THR A 321 61.56 2.49 -13.91
CA THR A 321 62.46 3.63 -14.21
C THR A 321 63.70 3.67 -13.32
N HIS A 322 63.79 2.78 -12.33
CA HIS A 322 64.89 2.65 -11.38
C HIS A 322 64.96 1.24 -10.81
N ASP A 323 66.13 0.86 -10.32
CA ASP A 323 66.37 -0.47 -9.72
C ASP A 323 65.58 -0.63 -8.40
N LEU A 324 64.96 -1.81 -8.24
CA LEU A 324 64.31 -2.21 -7.00
C LEU A 324 65.35 -2.63 -5.94
N GLY A 325 64.99 -2.54 -4.66
CA GLY A 325 65.84 -2.98 -3.56
C GLY A 325 66.08 -4.50 -3.58
N PRO A 326 67.20 -4.99 -3.03
CA PRO A 326 67.51 -6.42 -2.98
C PRO A 326 66.49 -7.19 -2.11
N LEU A 327 66.07 -8.35 -2.60
CA LEU A 327 65.15 -9.26 -1.92
C LEU A 327 65.88 -10.55 -1.55
N GLU A 328 65.61 -11.09 -0.36
CA GLU A 328 66.09 -12.41 0.04
C GLU A 328 65.16 -13.48 -0.55
N VAL A 329 65.72 -14.37 -1.36
CA VAL A 329 65.00 -15.47 -2.03
C VAL A 329 65.76 -16.77 -1.85
N SER A 330 65.05 -17.89 -1.94
CA SER A 330 65.68 -19.20 -1.90
C SER A 330 66.57 -19.42 -3.14
N ASP A 331 67.64 -20.21 -3.01
CA ASP A 331 68.59 -20.44 -4.12
C ASP A 331 67.88 -20.98 -5.39
N ALA A 332 66.84 -21.80 -5.22
CA ALA A 332 66.05 -22.35 -6.33
C ALA A 332 65.19 -21.30 -7.05
N GLU A 333 64.68 -20.30 -6.34
CA GLU A 333 63.91 -19.19 -6.91
C GLU A 333 64.82 -18.15 -7.57
N ALA A 334 66.01 -17.93 -7.00
CA ALA A 334 67.03 -17.05 -7.56
C ALA A 334 67.56 -17.53 -8.91
N GLU A 335 67.67 -18.85 -9.13
CA GLU A 335 67.98 -19.40 -10.45
C GLU A 335 66.78 -19.24 -11.41
N ALA A 336 65.55 -19.48 -10.97
CA ALA A 336 64.35 -19.37 -11.82
C ALA A 336 64.05 -17.94 -12.31
N GLU A 337 64.32 -16.91 -11.49
CA GLU A 337 64.17 -15.49 -11.86
C GLU A 337 65.20 -15.06 -12.90
N LYS A 338 66.44 -15.58 -12.85
CA LYS A 338 67.49 -15.30 -13.85
C LYS A 338 67.17 -15.82 -15.25
N PHE A 339 66.25 -16.77 -15.39
CA PHE A 339 65.86 -17.37 -16.68
C PHE A 339 64.61 -16.72 -17.33
N LYS A 340 64.05 -15.66 -16.74
CA LYS A 340 62.83 -15.00 -17.23
C LYS A 340 63.05 -13.77 -18.14
N GLU A 341 64.26 -13.56 -18.67
CA GLU A 341 64.53 -12.50 -19.66
C GLU A 341 63.87 -12.74 -21.03
#